data_AF-A0A0F9ND43-F1
#
_entry.id   AF-A0A0F9ND43-F1
#
_cell.length_a   1.000
_cell.length_b   1.000
_cell.length_c   1.000
_cell.angle_alpha   90.00
_cell.angle_beta   90.00
_cell.angle_gamma   90.00
#
_symmetry.space_group_name_H-M   'P 1'
#
loop_
_entity.id
_entity.type
_entity.pdbx_description
1 polymer ?
#
loop_
_entity_poly.entity_id
_entity_poly.type
_entity_poly.pdbx_seq_one_letter_code
_entity_poly.pdbx_strand_id
1 'polypeptide(L)'
;MSSPLTESSDVRWFPVIVDRMARPRNNKIPWKLAEVVYTGYSRRYGTDQSLERIAERGGFGVLEIADHLGGTIAELEAENARLQTRVEETERERDRYKALAERRGEVLSHMIAFFADGAQGDYRLLVREARAALTQGKKE
;
A
#
# COMPACT_ATOMS: atom_id res chain seq x y z
N MET A 1 6.87 20.22 -16.72
CA MET A 1 5.71 20.46 -17.61
C MET A 1 5.03 19.12 -17.82
N SER A 2 3.96 18.86 -17.07
CA SER A 2 3.20 17.61 -17.19
C SER A 2 2.40 17.65 -18.47
N SER A 3 2.63 16.68 -19.35
CA SER A 3 1.83 16.50 -20.55
C SER A 3 0.34 16.43 -20.17
N PRO A 4 -0.55 17.17 -20.86
CA PRO A 4 -1.98 17.00 -20.68
C PRO A 4 -2.32 15.55 -21.02
N LEU A 5 -3.15 14.93 -20.17
CA LEU A 5 -3.75 13.61 -20.41
C LEU A 5 -4.61 13.72 -21.69
N THR A 6 -3.99 13.63 -22.86
CA THR A 6 -4.71 13.47 -24.12
C THR A 6 -5.56 12.23 -24.00
N GLU A 7 -6.87 12.44 -23.98
CA GLU A 7 -7.92 11.45 -24.15
C GLU A 7 -7.46 10.38 -25.12
N SER A 8 -7.24 9.17 -24.59
CA SER A 8 -7.00 8.00 -25.43
C SER A 8 -8.26 7.78 -26.25
N SER A 9 -8.16 7.97 -27.56
CA SER A 9 -9.20 7.68 -28.55
C SER A 9 -9.59 6.19 -28.61
N ASP A 10 -8.98 5.33 -27.80
CA ASP A 10 -9.22 3.88 -27.72
C ASP A 10 -10.03 3.48 -26.48
N VAL A 11 -11.05 4.27 -26.12
CA VAL A 11 -11.99 3.84 -25.08
C VAL A 11 -12.86 2.72 -25.64
N ARG A 12 -12.50 1.47 -25.31
CA ARG A 12 -13.39 0.31 -25.47
C ARG A 12 -14.59 0.52 -24.54
N TRP A 13 -15.80 0.37 -25.08
CA TRP A 13 -17.03 0.57 -24.33
C TRP A 13 -17.66 -0.76 -23.92
N PHE A 14 -18.15 -0.83 -22.68
CA PHE A 14 -18.84 -1.98 -22.11
C PHE A 14 -20.34 -1.67 -21.94
N PRO A 15 -21.25 -2.57 -22.34
CA PRO A 15 -22.69 -2.31 -22.27
C PRO A 15 -23.22 -2.31 -20.83
N VAL A 16 -24.27 -1.52 -20.59
CA VAL A 16 -24.95 -1.46 -19.28
C VAL A 16 -26.45 -1.66 -19.44
N ILE A 17 -27.00 -2.53 -18.60
CA ILE A 17 -28.44 -2.80 -18.53
C ILE A 17 -29.07 -1.78 -17.57
N VAL A 18 -29.83 -0.83 -18.11
CA VAL A 18 -30.51 0.22 -17.32
C VAL A 18 -32.00 -0.07 -17.15
N ASP A 19 -32.62 -0.73 -18.13
CA ASP A 19 -34.00 -1.19 -18.08
C ASP A 19 -34.14 -2.45 -18.95
N ARG A 20 -34.75 -3.52 -18.42
CA ARG A 20 -35.03 -4.73 -19.22
C ARG A 20 -36.23 -4.53 -20.15
N MET A 21 -37.06 -3.50 -19.93
CA MET A 21 -38.32 -3.25 -20.62
C MET A 21 -38.30 -2.00 -21.53
N ALA A 22 -37.42 -1.03 -21.29
CA ALA A 22 -37.25 0.14 -22.16
C ALA A 22 -36.17 -0.08 -23.22
N ARG A 23 -36.33 0.54 -24.39
CA ARG A 23 -35.36 0.49 -25.50
C ARG A 23 -33.94 0.73 -24.98
N PRO A 24 -32.92 -0.01 -25.45
CA PRO A 24 -31.54 0.24 -25.08
C PRO A 24 -31.19 1.69 -25.41
N ARG A 25 -31.12 2.55 -24.40
CA ARG A 25 -30.37 3.80 -24.52
C ARG A 25 -28.89 3.41 -24.62
N ASN A 26 -28.09 4.26 -25.24
CA ASN A 26 -26.65 4.09 -25.42
C ASN A 26 -25.91 4.13 -24.06
N ASN A 27 -26.25 3.20 -23.17
CA ASN A 27 -25.77 3.10 -21.81
C ASN A 27 -24.53 2.23 -21.85
N LYS A 28 -23.38 2.88 -21.80
CA LYS A 28 -22.09 2.22 -21.82
C LYS A 28 -21.20 2.86 -20.77
N ILE A 29 -20.32 2.05 -20.20
CA ILE A 29 -19.22 2.52 -19.36
C ILE A 29 -17.89 2.20 -20.04
N PRO A 30 -16.80 2.90 -19.69
CA PRO A 30 -15.47 2.50 -20.15
C PRO A 30 -15.16 1.05 -19.73
N TRP A 31 -14.53 0.29 -20.62
CA TRP A 31 -14.16 -1.11 -20.35
C TRP A 31 -13.31 -1.24 -19.08
N LYS A 32 -12.40 -0.29 -18.84
CA LYS A 32 -11.61 -0.22 -17.61
C LYS A 32 -12.46 -0.14 -16.35
N LEU A 33 -13.59 0.57 -16.39
CA LEU A 33 -14.51 0.60 -15.26
C LEU A 33 -15.20 -0.76 -15.10
N ALA A 34 -15.56 -1.42 -16.21
CA ALA A 34 -16.13 -2.76 -16.18
C ALA A 34 -15.14 -3.81 -15.65
N GLU A 35 -13.83 -3.67 -15.87
CA GLU A 35 -12.79 -4.52 -15.27
C GLU A 35 -12.76 -4.40 -13.74
N VAL A 36 -12.93 -3.18 -13.22
CA VAL A 36 -13.04 -2.96 -11.77
C VAL A 36 -14.32 -3.61 -11.23
N VAL A 37 -15.46 -3.42 -11.91
CA VAL A 37 -16.73 -4.08 -11.55
C VAL A 37 -16.57 -5.60 -11.56
N TYR A 38 -15.90 -6.14 -12.58
CA TYR A 38 -15.67 -7.57 -12.74
C TYR A 38 -14.77 -8.15 -11.65
N THR A 39 -13.83 -7.36 -11.12
CA THR A 39 -13.03 -7.78 -9.95
C THR A 39 -13.94 -8.07 -8.76
N GLY A 40 -14.91 -7.19 -8.47
CA GLY A 40 -15.91 -7.43 -7.43
C GLY A 40 -16.82 -8.63 -7.74
N TYR A 41 -17.31 -8.74 -8.98
CA TYR A 41 -18.12 -9.86 -9.43
C TYR A 41 -17.40 -11.21 -9.27
N SER A 42 -16.16 -11.30 -9.76
CA SER A 42 -15.39 -12.55 -9.81
C SER A 42 -14.95 -13.02 -8.42
N ARG A 43 -14.71 -12.10 -7.48
CA ARG A 43 -14.50 -12.47 -6.07
C ARG A 43 -15.74 -13.13 -5.46
N ARG A 44 -16.93 -12.64 -5.80
CA ARG A 44 -18.20 -13.12 -5.24
C ARG A 44 -18.71 -14.40 -5.89
N TYR A 45 -18.51 -14.55 -7.20
CA TYR A 45 -19.13 -15.60 -8.00
C TYR A 45 -18.14 -16.48 -8.77
N GLY A 46 -16.82 -16.23 -8.66
CA GLY A 46 -15.79 -16.94 -9.41
C GLY A 46 -15.61 -16.42 -10.83
N THR A 47 -14.81 -17.15 -11.63
CA THR A 47 -14.37 -16.72 -12.97
C THR A 47 -14.97 -17.55 -14.11
N ASP A 48 -16.07 -18.28 -13.84
CA ASP A 48 -16.75 -19.12 -14.84
C ASP A 48 -17.41 -18.32 -15.98
N GLN A 49 -17.59 -17.02 -15.79
CA GLN A 49 -17.99 -16.06 -16.83
C GLN A 49 -16.89 -15.03 -16.99
N SER A 50 -16.32 -14.92 -18.19
CA SER A 50 -15.39 -13.82 -18.50
C SER A 50 -16.12 -12.50 -18.67
N LEU A 51 -15.39 -11.39 -18.54
CA LEU A 51 -15.93 -10.05 -18.77
C LEU A 51 -16.46 -9.88 -20.20
N GLU A 52 -15.75 -10.44 -21.19
CA GLU A 52 -16.21 -10.52 -22.59
C GLU A 52 -17.55 -11.22 -22.70
N ARG A 53 -17.71 -12.38 -22.03
CA ARG A 53 -18.94 -13.13 -22.08
C ARG A 53 -20.10 -12.37 -21.43
N ILE A 54 -19.84 -11.60 -20.38
CA ILE A 54 -20.84 -10.73 -19.76
C ILE A 54 -21.22 -9.59 -20.71
N ALA A 55 -20.26 -8.96 -21.39
CA ALA A 55 -20.52 -7.93 -22.39
C ALA A 55 -21.42 -8.44 -23.52
N GLU A 56 -21.13 -9.63 -24.06
CA GLU A 56 -21.95 -10.28 -25.11
C GLU A 56 -23.40 -10.52 -24.68
N ARG A 57 -23.63 -10.70 -23.37
CA ARG A 57 -24.96 -10.94 -22.78
C ARG A 57 -25.69 -9.65 -22.39
N GLY A 58 -25.14 -8.49 -22.73
CA GLY A 58 -25.74 -7.18 -22.47
C GLY A 58 -25.10 -6.41 -21.32
N GLY A 59 -24.08 -6.98 -20.66
CA GLY A 59 -23.30 -6.32 -19.61
C GLY A 59 -23.92 -6.41 -18.22
N PHE A 60 -23.48 -5.52 -17.34
CA PHE A 60 -23.94 -5.45 -15.96
C PHE A 60 -25.15 -4.53 -15.83
N GLY A 61 -26.04 -4.85 -14.89
CA GLY A 61 -27.06 -3.94 -14.40
C GLY A 61 -26.47 -2.81 -13.58
N VAL A 62 -27.14 -1.66 -13.55
CA VAL A 62 -26.71 -0.49 -12.75
C VAL A 62 -26.54 -0.85 -11.26
N LEU A 63 -27.43 -1.67 -10.71
CA LEU A 63 -27.34 -2.12 -9.31
C LEU A 63 -26.19 -3.10 -9.08
N GLU A 64 -25.89 -3.97 -10.05
CA GLU A 64 -24.73 -4.87 -9.98
C GLU A 64 -23.42 -4.09 -10.01
N ILE A 65 -23.35 -3.04 -10.85
CA ILE A 65 -22.22 -2.10 -10.89
C ILE A 65 -22.05 -1.45 -9.52
N ALA A 66 -23.11 -0.89 -8.93
CA ALA A 66 -23.04 -0.24 -7.64
C ALA A 66 -22.62 -1.20 -6.51
N ASP A 67 -23.17 -2.42 -6.47
CA ASP A 67 -22.85 -3.44 -5.47
C ASP A 67 -21.38 -3.87 -5.56
N HIS A 68 -20.91 -4.25 -6.75
CA HIS A 68 -19.55 -4.75 -6.93
C HIS A 68 -18.48 -3.66 -6.80
N LEU A 69 -18.77 -2.44 -7.27
CA LEU A 69 -17.88 -1.30 -7.02
C LEU A 69 -17.82 -0.96 -5.54
N GLY A 70 -18.97 -0.91 -4.85
CA GLY A 70 -19.03 -0.61 -3.42
C GLY A 70 -18.20 -1.59 -2.59
N GLY A 71 -18.34 -2.89 -2.85
CA GLY A 71 -17.51 -3.92 -2.19
C GLY A 71 -16.02 -3.76 -2.49
N THR A 72 -15.66 -3.54 -3.76
CA THR A 72 -14.25 -3.36 -4.17
C THR A 72 -13.63 -2.12 -3.53
N ILE A 73 -14.37 -1.01 -3.46
CA ILE A 73 -13.92 0.24 -2.82
C ILE A 73 -13.67 0.00 -1.33
N ALA A 74 -14.62 -0.59 -0.62
CA ALA A 74 -14.48 -0.86 0.81
C ALA A 74 -13.27 -1.76 1.12
N GLU A 75 -13.01 -2.77 0.28
CA GLU A 75 -11.82 -3.62 0.40
C GLU A 75 -10.52 -2.84 0.17
N LEU A 76 -10.46 -2.01 -0.86
CA LEU A 76 -9.29 -1.17 -1.14
C LEU A 76 -9.05 -0.13 -0.05
N GLU A 77 -10.10 0.43 0.55
CA GLU A 77 -9.99 1.33 1.70
C GLU A 77 -9.43 0.59 2.92
N ALA A 78 -9.91 -0.63 3.19
CA ALA A 78 -9.39 -1.45 4.28
C ALA A 78 -7.92 -1.86 4.06
N GLU A 79 -7.55 -2.20 2.82
CA GLU A 79 -6.17 -2.52 2.47
C GLU A 79 -5.25 -1.30 2.58
N ASN A 80 -5.69 -0.14 2.08
CA ASN A 80 -4.95 1.12 2.23
C ASN A 80 -4.71 1.46 3.71
N ALA A 81 -5.71 1.32 4.57
CA ALA A 81 -5.55 1.55 6.00
C ALA A 81 -4.52 0.59 6.63
N ARG A 82 -4.54 -0.69 6.26
CA ARG A 82 -3.54 -1.67 6.72
C ARG A 82 -2.14 -1.34 6.25
N LEU A 83 -2.00 -0.94 4.99
CA LEU A 83 -0.70 -0.57 4.41
C LEU A 83 -0.15 0.70 5.06
N GLN A 84 -0.98 1.69 5.37
CA GLN A 84 -0.58 2.89 6.11
C GLN A 84 -0.02 2.53 7.49
N THR A 85 -0.73 1.70 8.26
CA THR A 85 -0.23 1.21 9.56
C THR A 85 1.14 0.51 9.41
N ARG A 86 1.29 -0.34 8.38
CA ARG A 86 2.55 -1.06 8.13
C ARG A 86 3.70 -0.13 7.78
N VAL A 87 3.43 0.91 6.99
CA VAL A 87 4.41 1.94 6.66
C VAL A 87 4.86 2.65 7.93
N GLU A 88 3.93 3.09 8.78
CA GLU A 88 4.30 3.74 10.04
C GLU A 88 5.12 2.84 10.97
N GLU A 89 4.78 1.55 11.10
CA GLU A 89 5.58 0.57 11.85
C GLU A 89 7.02 0.48 11.32
N THR A 90 7.15 0.38 10.01
CA THR A 90 8.45 0.27 9.34
C THR A 90 9.27 1.55 9.51
N GLU A 91 8.64 2.71 9.45
CA GLU A 91 9.30 4.00 9.69
C GLU A 91 9.77 4.13 11.14
N ARG A 92 8.96 3.72 12.11
CA ARG A 92 9.36 3.68 13.53
C ARG A 92 10.56 2.76 13.72
N GLU A 93 10.57 1.59 13.10
CA GLU A 93 11.68 0.66 13.18
C GLU A 93 12.96 1.21 12.53
N ARG A 94 12.84 1.83 11.35
CA ARG A 94 13.95 2.52 10.67
C ARG A 94 14.56 3.60 11.59
N ASP A 95 13.72 4.40 12.23
CA ASP A 95 14.17 5.49 13.09
C ASP A 95 14.85 4.95 14.35
N ARG A 96 14.35 3.84 14.92
CA ARG A 96 15.03 3.11 16.01
C ARG A 96 16.42 2.65 15.60
N TYR A 97 16.58 2.05 14.42
CA TYR A 97 17.89 1.59 13.96
C TYR A 97 18.84 2.75 13.66
N LYS A 98 18.33 3.86 13.13
CA LYS A 98 19.12 5.07 12.90
C LYS A 98 19.66 5.64 14.23
N ALA A 99 18.80 5.77 15.23
CA ALA A 99 19.20 6.24 16.56
C ALA A 99 20.23 5.29 17.21
N LEU A 100 20.07 3.97 17.04
CA LEU A 100 21.03 2.99 17.54
C LEU A 100 22.40 3.12 16.84
N ALA A 101 22.41 3.35 15.52
CA ALA A 101 23.63 3.55 14.76
C ALA A 101 24.36 4.84 15.18
N GLU A 102 23.62 5.94 15.38
CA GLU A 102 24.17 7.21 15.87
C GLU A 102 24.82 7.03 17.25
N ARG A 103 24.10 6.44 18.21
CA ARG A 103 24.64 6.16 19.55
C ARG A 103 25.88 5.25 19.53
N ARG A 104 25.90 4.23 18.66
CA ARG A 104 27.08 3.37 18.49
C ARG A 104 28.28 4.16 17.95
N GLY A 105 28.04 5.07 17.00
CA GLY A 105 29.07 5.98 16.48
C GLY A 105 29.62 6.92 17.56
N GLU A 106 28.77 7.46 18.42
CA GLU A 106 29.18 8.29 19.56
C GLU A 106 30.05 7.51 20.55
N VAL A 107 29.65 6.30 20.93
CA VAL A 107 30.44 5.43 21.84
C VAL A 107 31.78 5.09 21.22
N LEU A 108 31.82 4.74 19.93
CA LEU A 108 33.07 4.43 19.24
C LEU A 108 33.99 5.66 19.20
N SER A 109 33.44 6.85 18.95
CA SER A 109 34.20 8.10 18.96
C SER A 109 34.79 8.40 20.34
N HIS A 110 34.00 8.21 21.41
CA HIS A 110 34.49 8.34 22.79
C HIS A 110 35.59 7.33 23.12
N MET A 111 35.44 6.08 22.67
CA MET A 111 36.48 5.05 22.84
C MET A 111 37.78 5.46 22.13
N ILE A 112 37.70 5.91 20.88
CA ILE A 112 38.88 6.34 20.11
C ILE A 112 39.59 7.50 20.82
N ALA A 113 38.85 8.53 21.25
CA ALA A 113 39.41 9.66 21.98
C ALA A 113 40.11 9.22 23.28
N PHE A 114 39.47 8.34 24.05
CA PHE A 114 40.04 7.78 25.28
C PHE A 114 41.38 7.05 25.05
N PHE A 115 41.48 6.23 24.00
CA PHE A 115 42.73 5.53 23.67
C PHE A 115 43.79 6.46 23.07
N ALA A 116 43.39 7.52 22.35
CA ALA A 116 44.30 8.48 21.75
C ALA A 116 44.98 9.39 22.79
N ASP A 117 44.30 9.72 23.89
CA ASP A 117 44.83 10.58 24.96
C ASP A 117 45.83 9.86 25.89
N GLY A 118 46.08 8.57 25.70
CA GLY A 118 47.03 7.80 26.52
C GLY A 118 46.66 7.70 28.00
N ALA A 119 45.43 8.07 28.36
CA ALA A 119 44.97 8.13 29.73
C ALA A 119 44.77 6.70 30.30
N GLN A 120 45.39 6.42 31.45
CA GLN A 120 45.03 5.30 32.33
C GLN A 120 43.63 5.54 32.93
N GLY A 121 42.58 5.57 32.11
CA GLY A 121 41.22 5.68 32.64
C GLY A 121 40.61 4.30 32.95
N ASP A 122 39.60 4.30 33.81
CA ASP A 122 38.95 3.08 34.29
C ASP A 122 38.12 2.44 33.18
N TYR A 123 38.71 1.44 32.53
CA TYR A 123 38.11 0.62 31.47
C TYR A 123 36.73 0.06 31.85
N ARG A 124 36.44 -0.11 33.15
CA ARG A 124 35.14 -0.60 33.63
C ARG A 124 34.01 0.39 33.41
N LEU A 125 34.28 1.71 33.49
CA LEU A 125 33.28 2.75 33.25
C LEU A 125 32.88 2.78 31.77
N LEU A 126 33.88 2.73 30.87
CA LEU A 126 33.70 2.67 29.42
C LEU A 126 32.92 1.43 28.97
N VAL A 127 33.25 0.25 29.53
CA VAL A 127 32.53 -0.99 29.24
C VAL A 127 31.08 -0.93 29.75
N ARG A 128 30.83 -0.24 30.87
CA ARG A 128 29.47 -0.06 31.41
C ARG A 128 28.63 0.84 30.51
N GLU A 129 29.19 1.95 30.02
CA GLU A 129 28.50 2.87 29.10
C GLU A 129 28.23 2.21 27.74
N ALA A 130 29.21 1.51 27.18
CA ALA A 130 29.04 0.75 25.95
C ALA A 130 27.99 -0.35 26.11
N ARG A 131 27.97 -1.07 27.23
CA ARG A 131 26.91 -2.07 27.51
C ARG A 131 25.54 -1.43 27.63
N ALA A 132 25.41 -0.30 28.34
CA ALA A 132 24.14 0.39 28.50
C ALA A 132 23.58 0.91 27.16
N ALA A 133 24.44 1.43 26.29
CA ALA A 133 24.06 1.85 24.94
C ALA A 133 23.62 0.67 24.04
N LEU A 134 24.17 -0.53 24.26
CA LEU A 134 23.86 -1.73 23.49
C LEU A 134 22.62 -2.49 23.98
N THR A 135 22.24 -2.39 25.26
CA THR A 135 21.07 -3.11 25.81
C THR A 135 19.75 -2.36 25.70
N GLN A 136 19.74 -1.04 25.52
CA GLN A 136 18.49 -0.27 25.39
C GLN A 136 17.73 -0.52 24.07
N GLY A 137 18.35 -1.06 23.03
CA GLY A 137 17.68 -1.41 21.76
C GLY A 137 16.98 -2.77 21.73
N LYS A 138 16.94 -3.52 22.85
CA LYS A 138 16.38 -4.90 22.92
C LYS A 138 15.09 -5.03 23.74
N LYS A 139 14.52 -3.91 24.24
CA LYS A 139 13.42 -3.92 25.22
C LYS A 139 12.08 -3.30 24.76
N GLU A 140 11.89 -3.07 23.47
CA GLU A 140 10.62 -2.60 22.89
C GLU A 140 10.31 -3.33 21.58
#